data_AF-A0A2T6KQB3-F1
#
_entry.id   AF-A0A2T6KQB3-F1
#
_cell.length_a   1.000
_cell.length_b   1.000
_cell.length_c   1.000
_cell.angle_alpha   90.00
_cell.angle_beta   90.00
_cell.angle_gamma   90.00
#
_symmetry.space_group_name_H-M   'P 1'
#
loop_
_entity.id
_entity.type
_entity.pdbx_description
1 polymer ?
#
loop_
_entity_poly.entity_id
_entity_poly.type
_entity_poly.pdbx_seq_one_letter_code
_entity_poly.pdbx_strand_id
1 'polypeptide(L)'
;MPDYNFEKCVFVNCPFDEEYEPLLQAILFCIVDLGFTPRLASENQDSGDVRLVKIRELIEASKFSIHDLSRCQARKVGEHFRLNMPFELGIDYGCRQYFGDGREAKRFLILEEQRYRYQAALSDISGSDIQAHKGDYQLAVKKVRNWLVNVAGADGVGPTAIFRNYTDFQEWYWEKMRAAGASEDDIREYPTSEVLDAMHEWVANGRPI
;
A
#
# COMPACT_ATOMS: atom_id res chain seq x y z
N MET A 1 5.77 -10.23 -16.89
CA MET A 1 5.92 -9.80 -15.49
C MET A 1 6.69 -10.89 -14.74
N PRO A 2 7.47 -10.57 -13.69
CA PRO A 2 8.02 -11.57 -12.79
C PRO A 2 6.91 -12.55 -12.34
N ASP A 3 7.26 -13.81 -12.14
CA ASP A 3 6.32 -14.84 -11.66
C ASP A 3 6.06 -14.62 -10.17
N TYR A 4 5.21 -13.64 -9.87
CA TYR A 4 4.86 -13.31 -8.51
C TYR A 4 3.89 -14.34 -7.94
N ASN A 5 4.11 -14.72 -6.68
CA ASN A 5 3.20 -15.60 -5.98
C ASN A 5 1.89 -14.83 -5.65
N PHE A 6 0.82 -15.15 -6.38
CA PHE A 6 -0.54 -14.59 -6.20
C PHE A 6 -0.94 -14.55 -4.72
N GLU A 7 -0.66 -15.62 -3.97
CA GLU A 7 -1.00 -15.79 -2.56
C GLU A 7 -0.26 -14.84 -1.61
N LYS A 8 0.79 -14.17 -2.09
CA LYS A 8 1.59 -13.22 -1.31
C LYS A 8 1.49 -11.79 -1.83
N CYS A 9 0.91 -11.57 -3.01
CA CYS A 9 0.79 -10.24 -3.58
C CYS A 9 -0.32 -9.41 -2.92
N VAL A 10 0.03 -8.17 -2.61
CA VAL A 10 -0.86 -7.14 -2.08
C VAL A 10 -0.87 -5.96 -3.05
N PHE A 11 -1.97 -5.76 -3.78
CA PHE A 11 -2.15 -4.56 -4.59
C PHE A 11 -2.37 -3.36 -3.66
N VAL A 12 -1.54 -2.32 -3.80
CA VAL A 12 -1.64 -1.12 -2.97
C VAL A 12 -2.14 0.03 -3.83
N ASN A 13 -3.40 0.38 -3.59
CA ASN A 13 -4.06 1.53 -4.16
C ASN A 13 -4.05 2.63 -3.08
N CYS A 14 -3.27 3.68 -3.26
CA CYS A 14 -3.17 4.79 -2.31
C CYS A 14 -2.90 6.13 -3.00
N PRO A 15 -3.07 7.25 -2.28
CA PRO A 15 -2.51 8.53 -2.70
C PRO A 15 -0.98 8.50 -2.84
N PHE A 16 -0.44 9.38 -3.70
CA PHE A 16 0.99 9.56 -3.96
C PHE A 16 1.42 11.03 -3.76
N ASP A 17 0.66 11.80 -2.98
CA ASP A 17 1.06 13.16 -2.59
C ASP A 17 2.14 13.12 -1.49
N GLU A 18 2.99 14.16 -1.45
CA GLU A 18 4.09 14.27 -0.48
C GLU A 18 3.61 14.15 0.98
N GLU A 19 2.39 14.63 1.29
CA GLU A 19 1.81 14.52 2.64
C GLU A 19 1.48 13.05 3.00
N TYR A 20 1.26 12.18 2.02
CA TYR A 20 0.90 10.77 2.20
C TYR A 20 2.13 9.84 2.12
N GLU A 21 3.25 10.27 1.52
CA GLU A 21 4.43 9.42 1.31
C GLU A 21 4.95 8.73 2.60
N PRO A 22 5.07 9.39 3.77
CA PRO A 22 5.51 8.72 4.99
C PRO A 22 4.55 7.60 5.45
N LEU A 23 3.26 7.78 5.19
CA LEU A 23 2.23 6.81 5.49
C LEU A 23 2.32 5.60 4.55
N LEU A 24 2.53 5.87 3.26
CA LEU A 24 2.76 4.84 2.24
C LEU A 24 3.97 3.98 2.59
N GLN A 25 5.12 4.58 2.87
CA GLN A 25 6.34 3.83 3.21
C GLN A 25 6.15 2.92 4.43
N ALA A 26 5.47 3.40 5.48
CA ALA A 26 5.18 2.58 6.65
C ALA A 26 4.23 1.40 6.33
N ILE A 27 3.24 1.62 5.46
CA ILE A 27 2.33 0.55 4.98
C ILE A 27 3.11 -0.48 4.18
N LEU A 28 3.92 -0.06 3.21
CA LEU A 28 4.76 -0.94 2.39
C LEU A 28 5.70 -1.76 3.25
N PHE A 29 6.38 -1.12 4.20
CA PHE A 29 7.27 -1.82 5.11
C PHE A 29 6.53 -2.88 5.92
N CYS A 30 5.35 -2.58 6.45
CA CYS A 30 4.52 -3.55 7.17
C CYS A 30 4.17 -4.78 6.31
N ILE A 31 3.85 -4.57 5.03
CA ILE A 31 3.56 -5.65 4.07
C ILE A 31 4.81 -6.53 3.87
N VAL A 32 5.96 -5.90 3.60
CA VAL A 32 7.24 -6.59 3.36
C VAL A 32 7.72 -7.34 4.60
N ASP A 33 7.67 -6.71 5.78
CA ASP A 33 8.12 -7.30 7.04
C ASP A 33 7.29 -8.54 7.43
N LEU A 34 6.01 -8.57 7.06
CA LEU A 34 5.12 -9.72 7.25
C LEU A 34 5.22 -10.78 6.13
N GLY A 35 6.17 -10.63 5.20
CA GLY A 35 6.47 -11.62 4.16
C GLY A 35 5.47 -11.62 3.01
N PHE A 36 4.86 -10.47 2.71
CA PHE A 36 4.03 -10.24 1.53
C PHE A 36 4.78 -9.36 0.52
N THR A 37 4.27 -9.31 -0.71
CA THR A 37 4.85 -8.53 -1.80
C THR A 37 3.89 -7.41 -2.19
N PRO A 38 4.16 -6.15 -1.79
CA PRO A 38 3.34 -5.03 -2.25
C PRO A 38 3.51 -4.83 -3.77
N ARG A 39 2.45 -4.39 -4.42
CA ARG A 39 2.40 -4.14 -5.87
C ARG A 39 1.77 -2.78 -6.12
N LEU A 40 2.55 -1.82 -6.60
CA LEU A 40 2.12 -0.43 -6.83
C LEU A 40 1.94 -0.12 -8.32
N ALA A 41 0.95 0.70 -8.65
CA ALA A 41 0.76 1.17 -10.03
C ALA A 41 1.88 2.12 -10.51
N SER A 42 2.65 2.72 -9.59
CA SER A 42 3.79 3.59 -9.88
C SER A 42 5.09 2.85 -10.25
N GLU A 43 5.15 1.53 -10.11
CA GLU A 43 6.34 0.70 -10.39
C GLU A 43 6.81 0.74 -11.85
N ASN A 44 6.02 1.25 -12.79
CA ASN A 44 6.38 1.31 -14.21
C ASN A 44 6.17 2.71 -14.81
N GLN A 45 7.24 3.50 -14.88
CA GLN A 45 7.31 4.83 -15.49
C GLN A 45 7.23 4.82 -17.04
N ASP A 46 6.90 3.68 -17.66
CA ASP A 46 6.71 3.64 -19.11
C ASP A 46 5.37 4.29 -19.50
N SER A 47 5.49 5.43 -20.19
CA SER A 47 4.40 6.29 -20.66
C SER A 47 3.70 5.75 -21.91
N GLY A 48 4.15 4.63 -22.48
CA GLY A 48 3.53 3.97 -23.64
C GLY A 48 2.30 3.11 -23.34
N ASP A 49 2.14 2.64 -22.10
CA ASP A 49 1.03 1.75 -21.73
C ASP A 49 -0.18 2.50 -21.15
N VAL A 50 -1.37 2.01 -21.49
CA VAL A 50 -2.62 2.50 -20.89
C VAL A 50 -2.63 2.13 -19.41
N ARG A 51 -2.43 3.12 -18.52
CA ARG A 51 -2.38 2.99 -17.04
C ARG A 51 -3.45 2.05 -16.46
N LEU A 52 -4.65 2.07 -17.01
CA LEU A 52 -5.76 1.22 -16.58
C LEU A 52 -5.50 -0.28 -16.80
N VAL A 53 -4.83 -0.65 -17.88
CA VAL A 53 -4.47 -2.05 -18.17
C VAL A 53 -3.50 -2.55 -17.11
N LYS A 54 -2.48 -1.76 -16.78
CA LYS A 54 -1.53 -2.09 -15.70
C LYS A 54 -2.22 -2.28 -14.35
N ILE A 55 -3.11 -1.35 -13.97
CA ILE A 55 -3.87 -1.48 -12.72
C ILE A 55 -4.69 -2.78 -12.70
N ARG A 56 -5.38 -3.10 -13.81
CA ARG A 56 -6.14 -4.36 -13.92
C ARG A 56 -5.23 -5.57 -13.73
N GLU A 57 -4.06 -5.60 -14.38
CA GLU A 57 -3.11 -6.70 -14.27
C GLU A 57 -2.57 -6.85 -12.83
N LEU A 58 -2.27 -5.75 -12.15
CA LEU A 58 -1.83 -5.76 -10.75
C LEU A 58 -2.93 -6.27 -9.81
N ILE A 59 -4.18 -5.83 -10.02
CA ILE A 59 -5.35 -6.31 -9.28
C ILE A 59 -5.54 -7.82 -9.51
N GLU A 60 -5.50 -8.27 -10.76
CA GLU A 60 -5.70 -9.66 -11.16
C GLU A 60 -4.61 -10.59 -10.58
N ALA A 61 -3.38 -10.09 -10.50
CA ALA A 61 -2.21 -10.82 -9.99
C ALA A 61 -2.07 -10.80 -8.46
N SER A 62 -2.94 -10.08 -7.73
CA SER A 62 -2.83 -9.93 -6.27
C SER A 62 -4.01 -10.58 -5.55
N LYS A 63 -3.76 -11.52 -4.63
CA LYS A 63 -4.82 -12.09 -3.79
C LYS A 63 -5.36 -11.07 -2.78
N PHE A 64 -4.50 -10.20 -2.30
CA PHE A 64 -4.81 -9.18 -1.32
C PHE A 64 -4.76 -7.80 -1.95
N SER A 65 -5.55 -6.87 -1.43
CA SER A 65 -5.47 -5.47 -1.82
C SER A 65 -5.69 -4.53 -0.64
N ILE A 66 -5.09 -3.36 -0.68
CA ILE A 66 -5.32 -2.27 0.27
C ILE A 66 -5.70 -1.04 -0.54
N HIS A 67 -6.88 -0.47 -0.28
CA HIS A 67 -7.36 0.74 -0.94
C HIS A 67 -7.54 1.85 0.08
N ASP A 68 -6.83 2.95 -0.10
CA ASP A 68 -6.96 4.13 0.77
C ASP A 68 -7.77 5.24 0.09
N LEU A 69 -8.90 5.61 0.66
CA LEU A 69 -9.84 6.56 0.06
C LEU A 69 -9.65 8.02 0.54
N SER A 70 -8.56 8.31 1.27
CA SER A 70 -8.34 9.58 2.00
C SER A 70 -8.34 10.85 1.16
N ARG A 71 -8.13 10.73 -0.16
CA ARG A 71 -8.06 11.88 -1.09
C ARG A 71 -9.29 12.02 -1.98
N CYS A 72 -10.37 11.31 -1.68
CA CYS A 72 -11.67 11.50 -2.33
C CYS A 72 -12.38 12.75 -1.79
N GLN A 73 -11.75 13.91 -1.93
CA GLN A 73 -12.29 15.20 -1.49
C GLN A 73 -11.83 16.33 -2.41
N ALA A 74 -12.74 17.27 -2.68
CA ALA A 74 -12.36 18.58 -3.20
C ALA A 74 -11.94 19.44 -2.01
N ARG A 75 -10.75 20.04 -2.03
CA ARG A 75 -10.26 20.91 -0.95
C ARG A 75 -10.84 22.33 -1.09
N LYS A 76 -11.26 22.75 -2.30
CA LYS A 76 -11.85 24.08 -2.58
C LYS A 76 -13.04 24.01 -3.55
N VAL A 77 -13.92 25.01 -3.47
CA VAL A 77 -15.00 25.20 -4.46
C VAL A 77 -14.37 25.39 -5.85
N GLY A 78 -14.82 24.61 -6.82
CA GLY A 78 -14.29 24.62 -8.19
C GLY A 78 -13.10 23.68 -8.42
N GLU A 79 -12.58 23.01 -7.38
CA GLU A 79 -11.58 21.95 -7.54
C GLU A 79 -12.23 20.65 -8.00
N HIS A 80 -11.56 19.92 -8.89
CA HIS A 80 -12.01 18.61 -9.33
C HIS A 80 -11.86 17.55 -8.24
N PHE A 81 -12.94 16.79 -8.05
CA PHE A 81 -12.99 15.66 -7.12
C PHE A 81 -12.23 14.46 -7.72
N ARG A 82 -11.12 14.03 -7.11
CA ARG A 82 -10.35 12.87 -7.60
C ARG A 82 -11.09 11.57 -7.28
N LEU A 83 -11.46 10.82 -8.33
CA LEU A 83 -12.25 9.58 -8.24
C LEU A 83 -11.46 8.30 -8.56
N ASN A 84 -10.18 8.42 -8.89
CA ASN A 84 -9.36 7.29 -9.33
C ASN A 84 -9.33 6.18 -8.27
N MET A 85 -9.12 6.55 -7.01
CA MET A 85 -9.05 5.64 -5.88
C MET A 85 -10.33 4.77 -5.72
N PRO A 86 -11.55 5.35 -5.67
CA PRO A 86 -12.81 4.64 -5.74
C PRO A 86 -13.01 3.80 -6.99
N PHE A 87 -12.58 4.31 -8.14
CA PHE A 87 -12.73 3.62 -9.41
C PHE A 87 -11.89 2.33 -9.45
N GLU A 88 -10.65 2.40 -9.00
CA GLU A 88 -9.74 1.25 -8.89
C GLU A 88 -10.24 0.23 -7.85
N LEU A 89 -10.82 0.68 -6.73
CA LEU A 89 -11.54 -0.20 -5.79
C LEU A 89 -12.74 -0.90 -6.45
N GLY A 90 -13.50 -0.19 -7.30
CA GLY A 90 -14.61 -0.76 -8.07
C GLY A 90 -14.16 -1.86 -9.04
N ILE A 91 -13.00 -1.68 -9.68
CA ILE A 91 -12.39 -2.70 -10.54
C ILE A 91 -11.99 -3.93 -9.72
N ASP A 92 -11.38 -3.74 -8.56
CA ASP A 92 -10.99 -4.86 -7.68
C ASP A 92 -12.22 -5.62 -7.15
N TYR A 93 -13.26 -4.89 -6.74
CA TYR A 93 -14.55 -5.48 -6.38
C TYR A 93 -15.13 -6.31 -7.54
N GLY A 94 -15.15 -5.75 -8.76
CA GLY A 94 -15.60 -6.47 -9.95
C GLY A 94 -14.76 -7.70 -10.26
N CYS A 95 -13.44 -7.62 -10.10
CA CYS A 95 -12.51 -8.73 -10.27
C CYS A 95 -12.86 -9.87 -9.30
N ARG A 96 -13.09 -9.54 -8.02
CA ARG A 96 -13.50 -10.51 -7.01
C ARG A 96 -14.85 -11.16 -7.32
N GLN A 97 -15.84 -10.38 -7.77
CA GLN A 97 -17.20 -10.90 -7.93
C GLN A 97 -17.43 -11.65 -9.25
N TYR A 98 -16.77 -11.22 -10.33
CA TYR A 98 -17.18 -11.60 -11.68
C TYR A 98 -16.07 -12.19 -12.56
N PHE A 99 -14.79 -12.11 -12.15
CA PHE A 99 -13.69 -12.60 -13.00
C PHE A 99 -13.60 -14.13 -13.05
N GLY A 100 -13.76 -14.80 -11.90
CA GLY A 100 -13.51 -16.24 -11.78
C GLY A 100 -12.03 -16.56 -11.57
N ASP A 101 -11.58 -17.76 -11.98
CA ASP A 101 -10.19 -18.20 -11.87
C ASP A 101 -9.56 -18.03 -10.48
N GLY A 102 -10.34 -18.28 -9.42
CA GLY A 102 -9.90 -18.17 -8.03
C GLY A 102 -9.90 -16.75 -7.48
N ARG A 103 -10.29 -15.73 -8.26
CA ARG A 103 -10.29 -14.32 -7.81
C ARG A 103 -11.44 -14.02 -6.85
N GLU A 104 -12.44 -14.89 -6.74
CA GLU A 104 -13.44 -14.85 -5.67
C GLU A 104 -12.83 -14.99 -4.26
N ALA A 105 -11.63 -15.58 -4.17
CA ALA A 105 -10.86 -15.67 -2.93
C ALA A 105 -10.16 -14.36 -2.55
N LYS A 106 -10.16 -13.34 -3.42
CA LYS A 106 -9.54 -12.05 -3.13
C LYS A 106 -10.13 -11.43 -1.88
N ARG A 107 -9.28 -10.74 -1.11
CA ARG A 107 -9.66 -9.99 0.09
C ARG A 107 -9.02 -8.63 0.02
N PHE A 108 -9.76 -7.60 0.41
CA PHE A 108 -9.24 -6.24 0.43
C PHE A 108 -9.54 -5.54 1.75
N LEU A 109 -8.59 -4.69 2.16
CA LEU A 109 -8.72 -3.74 3.24
C LEU A 109 -9.04 -2.37 2.66
N ILE A 110 -9.99 -1.66 3.26
CA ILE A 110 -10.26 -0.27 2.91
C ILE A 110 -9.81 0.61 4.06
N LEU A 111 -8.91 1.53 3.75
CA LEU A 111 -8.39 2.54 4.66
C LEU A 111 -9.01 3.90 4.35
N GLU A 112 -9.07 4.74 5.38
CA GLU A 112 -9.50 6.13 5.25
C GLU A 112 -8.86 6.99 6.35
N GLU A 113 -8.58 8.25 6.07
CA GLU A 113 -8.04 9.18 7.04
C GLU A 113 -9.05 9.42 8.17
N GLN A 114 -10.31 9.74 7.86
CA GLN A 114 -11.31 10.09 8.87
C GLN A 114 -12.58 9.25 8.83
N ARG A 115 -13.08 8.89 10.02
CA ARG A 115 -14.34 8.13 10.14
C ARG A 115 -15.50 8.85 9.44
N TYR A 116 -16.36 8.07 8.82
CA TYR A 116 -17.62 8.50 8.19
C TYR A 116 -17.48 9.43 6.97
N ARG A 117 -16.28 9.88 6.57
CA ARG A 117 -16.10 10.70 5.36
C ARG A 117 -16.51 9.96 4.09
N TYR A 118 -16.13 8.70 3.98
CA TYR A 118 -16.45 7.87 2.81
C TYR A 118 -17.96 7.65 2.62
N GLN A 119 -18.78 7.70 3.69
CA GLN A 119 -20.23 7.48 3.61
C GLN A 119 -20.91 8.55 2.76
N ALA A 120 -20.31 9.74 2.68
CA ALA A 120 -20.81 10.83 1.83
C ALA A 120 -20.57 10.59 0.34
N ALA A 121 -19.61 9.75 -0.03
CA ALA A 121 -19.20 9.53 -1.42
C ALA A 121 -19.50 8.13 -1.96
N LEU A 122 -19.50 7.09 -1.11
CA LEU A 122 -19.73 5.70 -1.47
C LEU A 122 -20.58 5.01 -0.37
N SER A 123 -21.87 5.30 -0.32
CA SER A 123 -22.77 4.74 0.70
C SER A 123 -22.93 3.22 0.60
N ASP A 124 -22.82 2.66 -0.60
CA ASP A 124 -23.05 1.22 -0.84
C ASP A 124 -21.95 0.33 -0.23
N ILE A 125 -20.77 0.88 0.04
CA ILE A 125 -19.68 0.16 0.73
C ILE A 125 -19.72 0.33 2.25
N SER A 126 -20.75 0.99 2.82
CA SER A 126 -20.90 1.25 4.26
C SER A 126 -21.01 0.00 5.14
N GLY A 127 -21.28 -1.17 4.55
CA GLY A 127 -21.20 -2.47 5.21
C GLY A 127 -19.81 -3.09 5.25
N SER A 128 -18.81 -2.48 4.60
CA SER A 128 -17.40 -2.90 4.68
C SER A 128 -16.75 -2.29 5.92
N ASP A 129 -15.94 -3.05 6.66
CA ASP A 129 -15.25 -2.60 7.88
C ASP A 129 -14.08 -1.66 7.54
N ILE A 130 -14.39 -0.41 7.17
CA ILE A 130 -13.41 0.60 6.79
C ILE A 130 -12.61 1.06 8.02
N GLN A 131 -11.29 0.98 7.91
CA GLN A 131 -10.39 1.30 9.00
C GLN A 131 -9.85 2.72 8.90
N ALA A 132 -10.18 3.55 9.90
CA ALA A 132 -9.68 4.91 9.96
C ALA A 132 -8.23 4.98 10.54
N HIS A 133 -7.31 5.65 9.84
CA HIS A 133 -5.91 5.82 10.27
C HIS A 133 -5.54 7.24 10.73
N LYS A 134 -6.40 8.25 10.57
CA LYS A 134 -6.21 9.62 11.09
C LYS A 134 -4.95 10.36 10.61
N GLY A 135 -4.41 9.98 9.46
CA GLY A 135 -3.13 10.49 8.98
C GLY A 135 -1.92 10.03 9.81
N ASP A 136 -2.10 9.06 10.70
CA ASP A 136 -1.07 8.53 11.59
C ASP A 136 -0.53 7.20 11.05
N TYR A 137 0.77 7.17 10.74
CA TYR A 137 1.43 5.98 10.19
C TYR A 137 1.46 4.81 11.17
N GLN A 138 1.58 5.06 12.47
CA GLN A 138 1.53 4.01 13.48
C GLN A 138 0.12 3.40 13.54
N LEU A 139 -0.91 4.24 13.41
CA LEU A 139 -2.27 3.72 13.35
C LEU A 139 -2.51 2.92 12.07
N ALA A 140 -2.09 3.41 10.91
CA ALA A 140 -2.21 2.66 9.65
C ALA A 140 -1.49 1.31 9.71
N VAL A 141 -0.24 1.27 10.17
CA VAL A 141 0.52 0.01 10.34
C VAL A 141 -0.24 -0.96 11.25
N LYS A 142 -0.80 -0.51 12.38
CA LYS A 142 -1.62 -1.36 13.25
C LYS A 142 -2.83 -1.94 12.52
N LYS A 143 -3.51 -1.14 11.68
CA LYS A 143 -4.67 -1.59 10.90
C LYS A 143 -4.27 -2.61 9.83
N VAL A 144 -3.23 -2.31 9.05
CA VAL A 144 -2.70 -3.19 8.01
C VAL A 144 -2.20 -4.50 8.61
N ARG A 145 -1.37 -4.43 9.67
CA ARG A 145 -0.88 -5.62 10.39
C ARG A 145 -2.04 -6.50 10.86
N ASN A 146 -3.02 -5.91 11.55
CA ASN A 146 -4.11 -6.70 12.11
C ASN A 146 -4.93 -7.37 11.01
N TRP A 147 -5.13 -6.68 9.89
CA TRP A 147 -5.83 -7.25 8.75
C TRP A 147 -5.02 -8.38 8.10
N LEU A 148 -3.72 -8.20 7.84
CA LEU A 148 -2.86 -9.24 7.27
C LEU A 148 -2.79 -10.49 8.17
N VAL A 149 -2.71 -10.32 9.48
CA VAL A 149 -2.70 -11.45 10.42
C VAL A 149 -4.05 -12.18 10.43
N ASN A 150 -5.17 -11.46 10.56
CA ASN A 150 -6.48 -12.09 10.75
C ASN A 150 -7.12 -12.58 9.44
N VAL A 151 -6.79 -11.96 8.30
CA VAL A 151 -7.44 -12.22 7.00
C VAL A 151 -6.50 -12.90 6.02
N ALA A 152 -5.21 -12.52 6.00
CA ALA A 152 -4.23 -13.05 5.07
C ALA A 152 -3.36 -14.18 5.65
N GLY A 153 -3.54 -14.53 6.93
CA GLY A 153 -2.80 -15.61 7.59
C GLY A 153 -1.32 -15.30 7.81
N ALA A 154 -0.98 -14.01 7.97
CA ALA A 154 0.38 -13.60 8.33
C ALA A 154 0.76 -14.08 9.74
N ASP A 155 2.06 -14.21 10.00
CA ASP A 155 2.57 -14.49 11.34
C ASP A 155 2.14 -13.42 12.34
N GLY A 156 1.84 -13.84 13.57
CA GLY A 156 1.31 -13.00 14.65
C GLY A 156 2.27 -11.96 15.23
N VAL A 157 3.18 -11.38 14.45
CA VAL A 157 4.19 -10.39 14.87
C VAL A 157 3.49 -9.17 15.49
N GLY A 158 3.87 -8.76 16.70
CA GLY A 158 3.25 -7.62 17.38
C GLY A 158 3.58 -6.28 16.71
N PRO A 159 2.69 -5.26 16.76
CA PRO A 159 2.93 -3.97 16.10
C PRO A 159 4.20 -3.27 16.60
N THR A 160 4.55 -3.42 17.89
CA THR A 160 5.81 -2.88 18.45
C THR A 160 7.05 -3.46 17.76
N ALA A 161 7.03 -4.74 17.40
CA ALA A 161 8.15 -5.36 16.70
C ALA A 161 8.27 -4.81 15.26
N ILE A 162 7.15 -4.63 14.56
CA ILE A 162 7.13 -4.01 13.23
C ILE A 162 7.67 -2.57 13.30
N PHE A 163 7.28 -1.79 14.30
CA PHE A 163 7.80 -0.41 14.45
C PHE A 163 9.29 -0.37 14.71
N ARG A 164 9.80 -1.25 15.59
CA ARG A 164 11.24 -1.35 15.81
C ARG A 164 11.96 -1.72 14.51
N ASN A 165 11.48 -2.76 13.83
CA ASN A 165 12.05 -3.18 12.54
C ASN A 165 12.01 -2.04 11.51
N TYR A 166 10.95 -1.22 11.49
CA TYR A 166 10.86 -0.08 10.58
C TYR A 166 11.89 1.00 10.90
N THR A 167 12.10 1.30 12.18
CA THR A 167 13.15 2.21 12.63
C THR A 167 14.54 1.69 12.26
N ASP A 168 14.82 0.43 12.57
CA ASP A 168 16.11 -0.22 12.24
C ASP A 168 16.35 -0.18 10.72
N PHE A 169 15.32 -0.47 9.91
CA PHE A 169 15.39 -0.35 8.45
C PHE A 169 15.70 1.08 8.00
N GLN A 170 15.06 2.09 8.57
CA GLN A 170 15.33 3.48 8.20
C GLN A 170 16.78 3.83 8.51
N GLU A 171 17.29 3.52 9.69
CA GLU A 171 18.69 3.77 10.04
C GLU A 171 19.65 3.07 9.06
N TRP A 172 19.44 1.78 8.81
CA TRP A 172 20.22 0.99 7.86
C TRP A 172 20.18 1.57 6.43
N TYR A 173 18.99 1.95 5.94
CA TYR A 173 18.81 2.51 4.61
C TYR A 173 19.57 3.82 4.43
N TRP A 174 19.46 4.71 5.42
CA TRP A 174 20.16 6.00 5.42
C TRP A 174 21.69 5.84 5.47
N GLU A 175 22.20 4.90 6.26
CA GLU A 175 23.64 4.59 6.27
C GLU A 175 24.11 4.02 4.94
N LYS A 176 23.35 3.10 4.36
CA LYS A 176 23.65 2.51 3.04
C LYS A 176 23.69 3.57 1.94
N MET A 177 22.70 4.46 1.89
CA MET A 177 22.66 5.51 0.87
C MET A 177 23.79 6.53 1.03
N ARG A 178 24.13 6.91 2.28
CA ARG A 178 25.30 7.79 2.54
C ARG A 178 26.61 7.12 2.15
N ALA A 179 26.78 5.83 2.44
CA ALA A 179 27.95 5.07 2.01
C ALA A 179 28.07 4.97 0.49
N ALA A 180 26.94 5.02 -0.22
CA ALA A 180 26.88 5.11 -1.68
C ALA A 180 27.10 6.54 -2.23
N GLY A 181 27.27 7.54 -1.37
CA GLY A 181 27.57 8.92 -1.74
C GLY A 181 26.38 9.87 -1.83
N ALA A 182 25.19 9.46 -1.40
CA ALA A 182 23.99 10.30 -1.40
C ALA A 182 24.02 11.38 -0.31
N SER A 183 23.52 12.58 -0.62
CA SER A 183 23.20 13.60 0.37
C SER A 183 21.87 13.32 1.07
N GLU A 184 21.55 14.04 2.15
CA GLU A 184 20.26 13.88 2.83
C GLU A 184 19.07 14.28 1.95
N ASP A 185 19.27 15.27 1.08
CA ASP A 185 18.22 15.75 0.18
C ASP A 185 17.97 14.73 -0.94
N ASP A 186 19.04 14.11 -1.46
CA ASP A 186 18.91 13.01 -2.44
C ASP A 186 18.06 11.87 -1.86
N ILE A 187 18.35 11.45 -0.62
CA ILE A 187 17.65 10.32 0.04
C ILE A 187 16.15 10.62 0.21
N ARG A 188 15.77 11.88 0.47
CA ARG A 188 14.37 12.30 0.62
C ARG A 188 13.62 12.34 -0.72
N GLU A 189 14.33 12.53 -1.82
CA GLU A 189 13.76 12.62 -3.17
C GLU A 189 13.73 11.27 -3.91
N TYR A 190 14.39 10.23 -3.36
CA TYR A 190 14.39 8.91 -3.98
C TYR A 190 12.97 8.34 -4.14
N PRO A 191 12.68 7.71 -5.28
CA PRO A 191 11.35 7.21 -5.58
C PRO A 191 11.00 6.06 -4.63
N THR A 192 9.71 5.95 -4.29
CA THR A 192 9.18 4.89 -3.42
C THR A 192 9.58 3.48 -3.87
N SER A 193 9.78 3.26 -5.18
CA SER A 193 10.24 1.98 -5.73
C SER A 193 11.63 1.58 -5.23
N GLU A 194 12.57 2.53 -5.15
CA GLU A 194 13.94 2.26 -4.66
C GLU A 194 13.94 1.96 -3.16
N VAL A 195 13.12 2.69 -2.39
CA VAL A 195 12.95 2.43 -0.96
C VAL A 195 12.35 1.04 -0.75
N LEU A 196 11.36 0.64 -1.56
CA LEU A 196 10.73 -0.66 -1.50
C LEU A 196 11.71 -1.81 -1.82
N ASP A 197 12.55 -1.65 -2.84
CA ASP A 197 13.62 -2.62 -3.15
C ASP A 197 14.57 -2.77 -1.95
N ALA A 198 14.92 -1.67 -1.30
CA ALA A 198 15.73 -1.69 -0.09
C ALA A 198 15.03 -2.38 1.09
N MET A 199 13.70 -2.24 1.25
CA MET A 199 12.93 -2.97 2.27
C MET A 199 13.03 -4.48 2.06
N HIS A 200 12.87 -4.93 0.81
CA HIS A 200 13.01 -6.34 0.45
C HIS A 200 14.41 -6.87 0.72
N GLU A 201 15.44 -6.10 0.35
CA GLU A 201 16.83 -6.46 0.62
C GLU A 201 17.11 -6.56 2.13
N TRP A 202 16.64 -5.60 2.92
CA TRP A 202 16.85 -5.57 4.37
C TRP A 202 16.23 -6.80 5.06
N VAL A 203 15.00 -7.15 4.70
CA VAL A 203 14.34 -8.37 5.20
C VAL A 203 15.08 -9.63 4.75
N ALA A 204 15.53 -9.70 3.49
CA ALA A 204 16.28 -10.84 2.95
C ALA A 204 17.65 -11.04 3.63
N ASN A 205 18.29 -9.95 4.05
CA ASN A 205 19.55 -9.96 4.80
C ASN A 205 19.38 -10.29 6.29
N GLY A 206 18.17 -10.66 6.72
CA GLY A 206 17.91 -11.07 8.09
C GLY A 206 17.69 -9.90 9.06
N ARG A 207 17.26 -8.73 8.56
CA ARG A 207 16.93 -7.54 9.35
C ARG A 207 18.13 -6.99 10.15
N PRO A 208 19.23 -6.59 9.47
CA PRO A 208 20.40 -6.02 10.14
C PRO A 208 20.04 -4.72 10.87
N ILE A 209 20.78 -4.43 11.94
CA ILE A 209 20.76 -3.13 12.63
C ILE A 209 21.80 -2.24 11.97
#